data_AF-A0A0F2JBQ0-F1
#
_entry.id   AF-A0A0F2JBQ0-F1
#
_cell.length_a   1.000
_cell.length_b   1.000
_cell.length_c   1.000
_cell.angle_alpha   90.00
_cell.angle_beta   90.00
_cell.angle_gamma   90.00
#
_symmetry.space_group_name_H-M   'P 1'
#
loop_
_entity.id
_entity.type
_entity.pdbx_description
1 polymer ?
#
loop_
_entity_poly.entity_id
_entity_poly.type
_entity_poly.pdbx_seq_one_letter_code
_entity_poly.pdbx_strand_id
1 'polypeptide(L)'
;MGGKVRGAGTSIIHIEGVREFHGTTHTVIPDRIEAGSYLLIAAATGGDVLVQNVISDHLKPLIAKLEEAGIRLVEEGDSIRICGDGVYNSVDIKTQVHPGFPTDLQAPFMAFLTRARGTGLITETVFENRFMHVDELKRMGADIKIEGRSAIVQGVQRINAAPVTATDLRAGAALILAALTAEGSTSIRGIHHIDRGYEKVEEKLSRLGANIIREEEAEVS
;
A
#
# COMPACT_ATOMS: atom_id res chain seq x y z
N MET A 1 26.29 8.37 -18.32
CA MET A 1 26.14 7.08 -19.02
C MET A 1 26.22 7.23 -20.53
N GLY A 2 25.83 8.36 -21.12
CA GLY A 2 26.00 8.62 -22.55
C GLY A 2 24.79 8.28 -23.42
N GLY A 3 23.76 7.64 -22.87
CA GLY A 3 22.53 7.35 -23.60
C GLY A 3 21.73 8.59 -23.98
N LYS A 4 21.18 8.62 -25.19
CA LYS A 4 20.30 9.67 -25.69
C LYS A 4 18.86 9.19 -25.70
N VAL A 5 18.18 9.35 -24.56
CA VAL A 5 16.77 8.93 -24.36
C VAL A 5 15.94 10.19 -24.11
N ARG A 6 14.84 10.35 -24.85
CA ARG A 6 13.87 11.44 -24.68
C ARG A 6 12.45 10.89 -24.61
N GLY A 7 11.56 11.60 -23.93
CA GLY A 7 10.14 11.22 -23.82
C GLY A 7 9.83 10.16 -22.75
N ALA A 8 10.79 9.82 -21.87
CA ALA A 8 10.52 8.97 -20.71
C ALA A 8 9.42 9.61 -19.83
N GLY A 9 8.42 8.81 -19.44
CA GLY A 9 7.22 9.29 -18.75
C GLY A 9 6.07 9.72 -19.68
N THR A 10 6.27 9.69 -21.00
CA THR A 10 5.22 9.95 -22.01
C THR A 10 4.83 8.67 -22.76
N SER A 11 3.86 8.75 -23.67
CA SER A 11 3.43 7.62 -24.50
C SER A 11 4.42 7.23 -25.61
N ILE A 12 5.42 8.08 -25.91
CA ILE A 12 6.41 7.85 -26.96
C ILE A 12 7.82 8.09 -26.43
N ILE A 13 8.67 7.08 -26.52
CA ILE A 13 10.08 7.17 -26.15
C ILE A 13 10.92 7.17 -27.43
N HIS A 14 11.78 8.18 -27.56
CA HIS A 14 12.75 8.27 -28.65
C HIS A 14 14.15 7.96 -28.12
N ILE A 15 14.83 7.02 -28.77
CA ILE A 15 16.18 6.59 -28.41
C ILE A 15 17.08 6.75 -29.63
N GLU A 16 18.12 7.57 -29.50
CA GLU A 16 19.18 7.67 -30.51
C GLU A 16 20.35 6.78 -30.10
N GLY A 17 20.73 5.85 -30.98
CA GLY A 17 21.86 4.95 -30.73
C GLY A 17 23.17 5.71 -30.52
N VAL A 18 24.00 5.25 -29.58
CA VAL A 18 25.31 5.82 -29.27
C VAL A 18 26.41 4.77 -29.45
N ARG A 19 27.64 5.23 -29.69
CA ARG A 19 28.78 4.33 -29.97
C ARG A 19 29.23 3.53 -28.75
N GLU A 20 29.16 4.16 -27.58
CA GLU A 20 29.60 3.57 -26.31
C GLU A 20 28.85 4.17 -25.13
N PHE A 21 28.78 3.42 -24.03
CA PHE A 21 28.30 3.89 -22.72
C PHE A 21 29.49 4.02 -21.76
N HIS A 22 29.34 4.83 -20.73
CA HIS A 22 30.35 4.99 -19.68
C HIS A 22 29.74 4.91 -18.27
N GLY A 23 30.59 4.63 -17.27
CA GLY A 23 30.20 4.59 -15.86
C GLY A 23 29.63 5.92 -15.36
N THR A 24 28.80 5.85 -14.32
CA THR A 24 28.24 7.00 -13.59
C THR A 24 27.91 6.60 -12.17
N THR A 25 27.66 7.59 -11.32
CA THR A 25 26.90 7.42 -10.08
C THR A 25 25.45 7.85 -10.33
N HIS A 26 24.49 7.15 -9.73
CA HIS A 26 23.07 7.46 -9.82
C HIS A 26 22.39 7.14 -8.48
N THR A 27 21.57 8.07 -7.99
CA THR A 27 20.75 7.87 -6.80
C THR A 27 19.41 7.27 -7.23
N VAL A 28 19.06 6.13 -6.64
CA VAL A 28 17.77 5.48 -6.90
C VAL A 28 16.64 6.36 -6.37
N ILE A 29 15.58 6.51 -7.15
CA ILE A 29 14.38 7.24 -6.71
C ILE A 29 13.73 6.56 -5.51
N PRO A 30 12.98 7.28 -4.67
CA PRO A 30 12.29 6.65 -3.55
C PRO A 30 11.19 5.68 -3.98
N ASP A 31 10.94 4.66 -3.16
CA ASP A 31 9.87 3.69 -3.41
C ASP A 31 8.50 4.30 -3.08
N ARG A 32 7.81 4.74 -4.13
CA ARG A 32 6.44 5.28 -4.03
C ARG A 32 5.42 4.27 -3.47
N ILE A 33 5.62 2.96 -3.64
CA ILE A 33 4.69 1.95 -3.12
C ILE A 33 4.90 1.75 -1.63
N GLU A 34 6.15 1.73 -1.17
CA GLU A 34 6.46 1.73 0.27
C GLU A 34 5.88 2.98 0.94
N ALA A 35 6.16 4.17 0.39
CA ALA A 35 5.63 5.44 0.89
C ALA A 35 4.09 5.43 0.93
N GLY A 36 3.43 5.00 -0.14
CA GLY A 36 1.97 4.88 -0.19
C GLY A 36 1.39 3.91 0.83
N SER A 37 2.12 2.83 1.15
CA SER A 37 1.70 1.87 2.17
C SER A 37 1.74 2.48 3.56
N TYR A 38 2.79 3.24 3.90
CA TYR A 38 2.87 3.94 5.19
C TYR A 38 1.83 5.05 5.32
N LEU A 39 1.54 5.79 4.24
CA LEU A 39 0.45 6.77 4.23
C LEU A 39 -0.89 6.08 4.53
N LEU A 40 -1.17 4.94 3.92
CA LEU A 40 -2.40 4.18 4.19
C LEU A 40 -2.45 3.65 5.62
N ILE A 41 -1.34 3.12 6.14
CA ILE A 41 -1.25 2.63 7.52
C ILE A 41 -1.55 3.77 8.50
N ALA A 42 -0.87 4.91 8.35
CA ALA A 42 -1.04 6.05 9.23
C ALA A 42 -2.45 6.67 9.14
N ALA A 43 -3.06 6.70 7.94
CA ALA A 43 -4.45 7.10 7.76
C ALA A 43 -5.41 6.16 8.51
N ALA A 44 -5.23 4.84 8.32
CA ALA A 44 -6.11 3.82 8.87
C ALA A 44 -6.06 3.77 10.41
N THR A 45 -4.88 3.95 10.99
CA THR A 45 -4.68 3.91 12.45
C THR A 45 -4.99 5.23 13.15
N GLY A 46 -5.29 6.30 12.40
CA GLY A 46 -5.53 7.63 12.97
C GLY A 46 -4.26 8.26 13.56
N GLY A 47 -3.11 7.97 12.97
CA GLY A 47 -1.81 8.51 13.41
C GLY A 47 -1.51 9.89 12.85
N ASP A 48 -0.50 10.54 13.45
CA ASP A 48 0.20 11.72 12.90
C ASP A 48 1.61 11.29 12.50
N VAL A 49 1.83 11.09 11.20
CA VAL A 49 3.07 10.50 10.67
C VAL A 49 3.61 11.36 9.53
N LEU A 50 4.92 11.59 9.55
CA LEU A 50 5.67 12.22 8.46
C LEU A 50 6.41 11.13 7.67
N VAL A 51 5.99 10.89 6.42
CA VAL A 51 6.69 10.00 5.50
C VAL A 51 7.71 10.81 4.71
N GLN A 52 8.99 10.60 4.99
CA GLN A 52 10.11 11.33 4.39
C GLN A 52 10.65 10.65 3.14
N ASN A 53 11.43 11.38 2.34
CA ASN A 53 12.04 10.91 1.10
C ASN A 53 10.97 10.42 0.11
N VAL A 54 10.02 11.29 -0.21
CA VAL A 54 8.88 11.02 -1.09
C VAL A 54 8.87 12.04 -2.22
N ILE A 55 8.50 11.58 -3.42
CA ILE A 55 8.19 12.45 -4.56
C ILE A 55 6.67 12.44 -4.71
N SER A 56 5.99 13.49 -4.23
CA SER A 56 4.52 13.55 -4.21
C SER A 56 3.88 13.36 -5.58
N ASP A 57 4.53 13.83 -6.64
CA ASP A 57 4.08 13.65 -8.03
C ASP A 57 3.92 12.19 -8.43
N HIS A 58 4.70 11.28 -7.82
CA HIS A 58 4.58 9.84 -8.06
C HIS A 58 3.39 9.19 -7.33
N LEU A 59 2.74 9.93 -6.42
CA LEU A 59 1.67 9.46 -5.54
C LEU A 59 0.36 10.24 -5.69
N LYS A 60 0.26 11.19 -6.64
CA LYS A 60 -0.94 12.03 -6.83
C LYS A 60 -2.28 11.26 -6.83
N PRO A 61 -2.42 10.08 -7.48
CA PRO A 61 -3.68 9.34 -7.44
C PRO A 61 -4.04 8.81 -6.05
N LEU A 62 -3.04 8.40 -5.26
CA LEU A 62 -3.26 7.94 -3.88
C LEU A 62 -3.64 9.13 -3.00
N ILE A 63 -2.88 10.23 -3.10
CA ILE A 63 -3.11 11.46 -2.33
C ILE A 63 -4.53 11.96 -2.56
N ALA A 64 -4.94 12.10 -3.82
CA ALA A 64 -6.29 12.53 -4.18
C ALA A 64 -7.38 11.61 -3.58
N LYS A 65 -7.14 10.30 -3.54
CA LYS A 65 -8.10 9.34 -2.97
C LYS A 65 -8.15 9.34 -1.44
N LEU A 66 -7.02 9.62 -0.78
CA LEU A 66 -6.99 9.84 0.66
C LEU A 66 -7.73 11.14 1.03
N GLU A 67 -7.53 12.23 0.27
CA GLU A 67 -8.28 13.48 0.45
C GLU A 67 -9.78 13.30 0.22
N GLU A 68 -10.17 12.56 -0.83
CA GLU A 68 -11.57 12.20 -1.11
C GLU A 68 -12.19 11.39 0.03
N ALA A 69 -11.40 10.53 0.68
CA ALA A 69 -11.81 9.79 1.87
C ALA A 69 -11.92 10.67 3.13
N GLY A 70 -11.53 11.95 3.06
CA GLY A 70 -11.55 12.91 4.16
C GLY A 70 -10.28 12.92 5.01
N ILE A 71 -9.20 12.28 4.56
CA ILE A 71 -7.92 12.29 5.27
C ILE A 71 -7.20 13.60 5.02
N ARG A 72 -6.72 14.23 6.09
CA ARG A 72 -5.88 15.43 5.98
C ARG A 72 -4.43 15.03 5.76
N LEU A 73 -3.82 15.63 4.74
CA LEU A 73 -2.43 15.45 4.41
C LEU A 73 -1.81 16.77 3.96
N VAL A 74 -0.50 16.91 4.20
CA VAL A 74 0.28 18.12 3.92
C VAL A 74 1.56 17.69 3.20
N GLU A 75 1.75 18.18 1.99
CA GLU A 75 3.00 18.00 1.24
C GLU A 75 4.04 19.00 1.78
N GLU A 76 5.16 18.50 2.29
CA GLU A 76 6.24 19.28 2.91
C GLU A 76 7.57 18.98 2.19
N GLY A 77 7.78 19.60 1.02
CA GLY A 77 9.00 19.39 0.24
C GLY A 77 9.12 17.95 -0.27
N ASP A 78 10.10 17.21 0.25
CA ASP A 78 10.35 15.80 -0.04
C ASP A 78 9.66 14.85 0.96
N SER A 79 8.64 15.33 1.67
CA SER A 79 7.93 14.59 2.69
C SER A 79 6.42 14.80 2.57
N ILE A 80 5.64 13.83 3.06
CA ILE A 80 4.18 13.96 3.17
C ILE A 80 3.80 13.67 4.62
N ARG A 81 3.18 14.66 5.27
CA ARG A 81 2.60 14.49 6.60
C ARG A 81 1.14 14.09 6.48
N ILE A 82 0.73 13.11 7.28
CA ILE A 82 -0.66 12.69 7.37
C ILE A 82 -1.13 12.85 8.81
N CYS A 83 -2.34 13.39 8.96
CA CYS A 83 -2.97 13.58 10.26
C CYS A 83 -4.36 12.96 10.21
N GLY A 84 -4.48 11.73 10.70
CA GLY A 84 -5.74 11.01 10.81
C GLY A 84 -6.38 11.15 12.19
N ASP A 85 -7.68 10.91 12.26
CA ASP A 85 -8.44 10.71 13.49
C ASP A 85 -9.05 9.29 13.56
N GLY A 86 -8.65 8.41 12.63
CA GLY A 86 -9.15 7.04 12.49
C GLY A 86 -10.56 6.96 11.88
N VAL A 87 -11.10 8.08 11.40
CA VAL A 87 -12.44 8.16 10.82
C VAL A 87 -12.35 8.68 9.39
N TYR A 88 -12.81 7.87 8.44
CA TYR A 88 -12.73 8.24 7.03
C TYR A 88 -13.87 7.58 6.24
N ASN A 89 -14.16 8.14 5.06
CA ASN A 89 -15.23 7.68 4.20
C ASN A 89 -14.71 6.69 3.16
N SER A 90 -15.57 5.77 2.75
CA SER A 90 -15.25 4.86 1.66
C SER A 90 -15.21 5.62 0.33
N VAL A 91 -14.31 5.22 -0.55
CA VAL A 91 -14.13 5.80 -1.88
C VAL A 91 -13.89 4.72 -2.92
N ASP A 92 -14.21 5.02 -4.17
CA ASP A 92 -14.00 4.10 -5.28
C ASP A 92 -12.61 4.28 -5.88
N ILE A 93 -11.95 3.16 -6.22
CA ILE A 93 -10.71 3.19 -6.99
C ILE A 93 -10.80 2.29 -8.22
N LYS A 94 -10.17 2.76 -9.29
CA LYS A 94 -9.93 1.97 -10.49
C LYS A 94 -8.44 2.03 -10.79
N THR A 95 -7.78 0.88 -10.74
CA THR A 95 -6.36 0.80 -11.06
C THR A 95 -6.14 1.14 -12.53
N GLN A 96 -5.04 1.78 -12.87
CA GLN A 96 -4.69 2.12 -14.26
C GLN A 96 -3.17 2.13 -14.42
N VAL A 97 -2.71 2.15 -15.67
CA VAL A 97 -1.30 2.45 -15.97
C VAL A 97 -0.95 3.84 -15.46
N HIS A 98 0.30 4.05 -15.03
CA HIS A 98 0.76 5.36 -14.56
C HIS A 98 0.50 6.44 -15.64
N PRO A 99 -0.05 7.62 -15.29
CA PRO A 99 -0.16 8.20 -13.94
C PRO A 99 -1.45 7.87 -13.17
N GLY A 100 -2.25 6.88 -13.58
CA GLY A 100 -3.44 6.47 -12.83
C GLY A 100 -3.14 5.67 -11.55
N PHE A 101 -4.19 5.25 -10.84
CA PHE A 101 -4.04 4.60 -9.53
C PHE A 101 -3.24 3.29 -9.65
N PRO A 102 -2.14 3.13 -8.89
CA PRO A 102 -1.25 1.98 -9.07
C PRO A 102 -1.86 0.71 -8.50
N THR A 103 -1.90 -0.35 -9.32
CA THR A 103 -2.32 -1.69 -8.89
C THR A 103 -1.53 -2.22 -7.68
N ASP A 104 -0.29 -1.79 -7.49
CA ASP A 104 0.52 -2.21 -6.34
C ASP A 104 0.04 -1.68 -4.99
N LEU A 105 -0.75 -0.60 -4.99
CA LEU A 105 -1.41 -0.09 -3.78
C LEU A 105 -2.85 -0.59 -3.64
N GLN A 106 -3.37 -1.36 -4.60
CA GLN A 106 -4.75 -1.86 -4.56
C GLN A 106 -5.03 -2.68 -3.29
N ALA A 107 -4.15 -3.64 -2.95
CA ALA A 107 -4.34 -4.50 -1.79
C ALA A 107 -4.25 -3.73 -0.46
N PRO A 108 -3.21 -2.91 -0.21
CA PRO A 108 -3.20 -2.02 0.95
C PRO A 108 -4.41 -1.08 1.03
N PHE A 109 -4.86 -0.54 -0.10
CA PHE A 109 -6.02 0.35 -0.15
C PHE A 109 -7.32 -0.40 0.17
N MET A 110 -7.46 -1.65 -0.26
CA MET A 110 -8.58 -2.51 0.14
C MET A 110 -8.62 -2.71 1.65
N ALA A 111 -7.49 -3.02 2.28
CA ALA A 111 -7.40 -3.15 3.73
C ALA A 111 -7.81 -1.84 4.43
N PHE A 112 -7.35 -0.68 3.92
CA PHE A 112 -7.80 0.63 4.40
C PHE A 112 -9.34 0.78 4.32
N LEU A 113 -9.96 0.45 3.18
CA LEU A 113 -11.42 0.55 3.00
C LEU A 113 -12.23 -0.35 3.95
N THR A 114 -11.67 -1.43 4.47
CA THR A 114 -12.40 -2.33 5.38
C THR A 114 -12.89 -1.65 6.67
N ARG A 115 -12.29 -0.53 7.08
CA ARG A 115 -12.72 0.25 8.26
C ARG A 115 -13.40 1.58 7.88
N ALA A 116 -13.50 1.90 6.59
CA ALA A 116 -14.07 3.15 6.12
C ALA A 116 -15.59 3.23 6.36
N ARG A 117 -16.19 4.42 6.33
CA ARG A 117 -17.65 4.59 6.39
C ARG A 117 -18.26 4.43 5.00
N GLY A 118 -19.14 3.45 4.85
CA GLY A 118 -19.90 3.22 3.62
C GLY A 118 -19.37 2.04 2.79
N THR A 119 -19.77 2.02 1.53
CA THR A 119 -19.39 0.98 0.55
C THR A 119 -18.46 1.60 -0.49
N GLY A 120 -17.37 0.92 -0.81
CA GLY A 120 -16.45 1.33 -1.89
C GLY A 120 -16.29 0.23 -2.92
N LEU A 121 -16.01 0.63 -4.16
CA LEU A 121 -15.74 -0.26 -5.28
C LEU A 121 -14.27 -0.16 -5.68
N ILE A 122 -13.59 -1.31 -5.67
CA ILE A 122 -12.25 -1.47 -6.22
C ILE A 122 -12.36 -2.20 -7.55
N THR A 123 -11.95 -1.57 -8.65
CA THR A 123 -11.86 -2.21 -9.97
C THR A 123 -10.41 -2.38 -10.39
N GLU A 124 -9.98 -3.63 -10.58
CA GLU A 124 -8.62 -3.97 -11.01
C GLU A 124 -8.58 -4.21 -12.52
N THR A 125 -7.78 -3.44 -13.25
CA THR A 125 -7.70 -3.48 -14.73
C THR A 125 -6.33 -3.86 -15.26
N VAL A 126 -5.32 -3.96 -14.41
CA VAL A 126 -3.94 -4.27 -14.78
C VAL A 126 -3.66 -5.77 -14.59
N PHE A 127 -4.13 -6.38 -13.50
CA PHE A 127 -3.92 -7.81 -13.21
C PHE A 127 -5.23 -8.55 -12.93
N GLU A 128 -5.52 -9.59 -13.71
CA GLU A 128 -6.85 -10.24 -13.67
C GLU A 128 -7.16 -10.97 -12.35
N ASN A 129 -6.14 -11.37 -11.60
CA ASN A 129 -6.26 -12.25 -10.41
C ASN A 129 -5.60 -11.66 -9.14
N ARG A 130 -5.69 -10.34 -8.92
CA ARG A 130 -5.00 -9.67 -7.80
C ARG A 130 -5.80 -9.62 -6.48
N PHE A 131 -6.75 -10.53 -6.26
CA PHE A 131 -7.62 -10.52 -5.06
C PHE A 131 -7.33 -11.63 -4.04
N MET A 132 -6.16 -12.28 -4.10
CA MET A 132 -5.80 -13.40 -3.21
C MET A 132 -5.82 -13.05 -1.71
N HIS A 133 -5.62 -11.78 -1.37
CA HIS A 133 -5.66 -11.28 0.02
C HIS A 133 -7.09 -11.16 0.59
N VAL A 134 -8.13 -11.23 -0.25
CA VAL A 134 -9.52 -11.02 0.18
C VAL A 134 -9.96 -12.07 1.18
N ASP A 135 -9.60 -13.34 0.99
CA ASP A 135 -10.01 -14.42 1.90
C ASP A 135 -9.36 -14.28 3.28
N GLU A 136 -8.13 -13.78 3.33
CA GLU A 136 -7.43 -13.49 4.58
C GLU A 136 -8.07 -12.29 5.31
N LEU A 137 -8.41 -11.22 4.60
CA LEU A 137 -9.16 -10.08 5.16
C LEU A 137 -10.55 -10.51 5.65
N LYS A 138 -11.25 -11.37 4.91
CA LYS A 138 -12.53 -11.96 5.34
C LYS A 138 -12.39 -12.80 6.59
N ARG A 139 -11.28 -13.54 6.75
CA ARG A 139 -11.02 -14.29 7.98
C ARG A 139 -10.82 -13.36 9.19
N MET A 140 -10.38 -12.13 8.96
CA MET A 140 -10.35 -11.06 9.96
C MET A 140 -11.70 -10.34 10.12
N GLY A 141 -12.76 -10.76 9.42
CA GLY A 141 -14.11 -10.21 9.54
C GLY A 141 -14.42 -9.04 8.60
N ALA A 142 -13.61 -8.80 7.56
CA ALA A 142 -13.94 -7.82 6.53
C ALA A 142 -15.14 -8.26 5.67
N ASP A 143 -16.00 -7.33 5.29
CA ASP A 143 -17.12 -7.56 4.39
C ASP A 143 -16.74 -7.16 2.95
N ILE A 144 -16.38 -8.17 2.15
CA ILE A 144 -15.86 -7.98 0.79
C ILE A 144 -16.56 -8.97 -0.16
N LYS A 145 -17.13 -8.46 -1.25
CA LYS A 145 -17.69 -9.29 -2.32
C LYS A 145 -16.91 -9.08 -3.61
N ILE A 146 -16.41 -10.16 -4.19
CA ILE A 146 -15.74 -10.13 -5.50
C ILE A 146 -16.77 -10.40 -6.59
N GLU A 147 -16.80 -9.55 -7.61
CA GLU A 147 -17.59 -9.70 -8.82
C GLU A 147 -16.70 -9.47 -10.05
N GLY A 148 -16.23 -10.58 -10.65
CA GLY A 148 -15.31 -10.55 -11.77
C GLY A 148 -14.00 -9.84 -11.42
N ARG A 149 -13.79 -8.66 -11.98
CA ARG A 149 -12.59 -7.82 -11.78
C ARG A 149 -12.76 -6.74 -10.72
N SER A 150 -13.90 -6.74 -10.05
CA SER A 150 -14.24 -5.74 -9.04
C SER A 150 -14.40 -6.40 -7.68
N ALA A 151 -14.08 -5.64 -6.64
CA ALA A 151 -14.37 -5.98 -5.27
C ALA A 151 -15.19 -4.85 -4.64
N ILE A 152 -16.36 -5.21 -4.12
CA ILE A 152 -17.22 -4.34 -3.34
C ILE A 152 -16.80 -4.51 -1.88
N VAL A 153 -16.32 -3.44 -1.26
CA VAL A 153 -15.85 -3.43 0.13
C VAL A 153 -16.85 -2.64 0.96
N GLN A 154 -17.54 -3.33 1.86
CA GLN A 154 -18.39 -2.70 2.85
C GLN A 154 -17.55 -2.47 4.10
N GLY A 155 -17.37 -1.21 4.47
CA GLY A 155 -16.63 -0.90 5.68
C GLY A 155 -17.36 -1.39 6.93
N VAL A 156 -16.61 -2.03 7.83
CA VAL A 156 -17.10 -2.61 9.08
C VAL A 156 -16.62 -1.81 10.27
N GLN A 157 -17.35 -1.88 11.40
CA GLN A 157 -17.01 -1.14 12.62
C GLN A 157 -15.76 -1.64 13.33
N ARG A 158 -15.37 -2.91 13.12
CA ARG A 158 -14.21 -3.56 13.73
C ARG A 158 -13.72 -4.67 12.82
N ILE A 159 -12.40 -4.86 12.80
CA ILE A 159 -11.74 -6.04 12.23
C ILE A 159 -11.22 -6.86 13.41
N ASN A 160 -11.34 -8.17 13.33
CA ASN A 160 -10.94 -9.10 14.39
C ASN A 160 -9.55 -9.65 14.11
N ALA A 161 -8.81 -9.92 15.18
CA ALA A 161 -7.55 -10.63 15.06
C ALA A 161 -7.76 -12.08 14.57
N ALA A 162 -6.87 -12.53 13.68
CA ALA A 162 -6.86 -13.90 13.18
C ALA A 162 -5.45 -14.29 12.72
N PRO A 163 -5.05 -15.57 12.77
CA PRO A 163 -3.81 -16.03 12.15
C PRO A 163 -3.95 -15.98 10.63
N VAL A 164 -3.20 -15.14 9.92
CA VAL A 164 -3.28 -14.90 8.47
C VAL A 164 -2.00 -15.27 7.72
N THR A 165 -2.08 -15.47 6.40
CA THR A 165 -0.92 -15.79 5.56
C THR A 165 -0.80 -14.81 4.40
N ALA A 166 0.37 -14.16 4.28
CA ALA A 166 0.70 -13.35 3.12
C ALA A 166 0.92 -14.23 1.88
N THR A 167 0.14 -14.02 0.82
CA THR A 167 0.24 -14.76 -0.46
C THR A 167 1.19 -14.11 -1.46
N ASP A 168 1.43 -12.81 -1.29
CA ASP A 168 2.32 -12.01 -2.12
C ASP A 168 2.76 -10.75 -1.35
N LEU A 169 3.66 -9.98 -1.96
CA LEU A 169 4.27 -8.79 -1.35
C LEU A 169 3.25 -7.74 -0.90
N ARG A 170 2.27 -7.41 -1.74
CA ARG A 170 1.32 -6.33 -1.46
C ARG A 170 0.13 -6.82 -0.65
N ALA A 171 -0.24 -8.11 -0.78
CA ALA A 171 -1.11 -8.79 0.17
C ALA A 171 -0.53 -8.75 1.60
N GLY A 172 0.76 -9.00 1.77
CA GLY A 172 1.40 -8.91 3.07
C GLY A 172 1.30 -7.51 3.70
N ALA A 173 1.55 -6.45 2.92
CA ALA A 173 1.35 -5.08 3.39
C ALA A 173 -0.11 -4.77 3.76
N ALA A 174 -1.08 -5.30 3.00
CA ALA A 174 -2.50 -5.19 3.32
C ALA A 174 -2.86 -5.86 4.65
N LEU A 175 -2.30 -7.05 4.91
CA LEU A 175 -2.53 -7.78 6.16
C LEU A 175 -1.88 -7.11 7.36
N ILE A 176 -0.70 -6.51 7.20
CA ILE A 176 -0.09 -5.66 8.25
C ILE A 176 -1.03 -4.50 8.59
N LEU A 177 -1.52 -3.77 7.59
CA LEU A 177 -2.45 -2.66 7.82
C LEU A 177 -3.71 -3.14 8.55
N ALA A 178 -4.35 -4.20 8.05
CA ALA A 178 -5.54 -4.76 8.68
C ALA A 178 -5.29 -5.16 10.13
N ALA A 179 -4.16 -5.83 10.41
CA ALA A 179 -3.77 -6.25 11.75
C ALA A 179 -3.55 -5.08 12.72
N LEU A 180 -2.96 -3.98 12.26
CA LEU A 180 -2.76 -2.77 13.07
C LEU A 180 -4.08 -2.07 13.44
N THR A 181 -5.15 -2.34 12.70
CA THR A 181 -6.50 -1.80 12.97
C THR A 181 -7.46 -2.81 13.60
N ALA A 182 -6.98 -4.03 13.87
CA ALA A 182 -7.78 -5.12 14.40
C ALA A 182 -7.83 -5.11 15.94
N GLU A 183 -8.91 -5.65 16.50
CA GLU A 183 -9.00 -5.94 17.93
C GLU A 183 -8.37 -7.30 18.23
N GLY A 184 -7.32 -7.30 19.06
CA GLY A 184 -6.60 -8.50 19.50
C GLY A 184 -5.21 -8.62 18.90
N SER A 185 -4.70 -9.85 18.81
CA SER A 185 -3.35 -10.15 18.31
C SER A 185 -3.39 -11.05 17.08
N THR A 186 -2.86 -10.54 15.97
CA THR A 186 -2.83 -11.22 14.67
C THR A 186 -1.44 -11.80 14.41
N SER A 187 -1.38 -13.08 14.04
CA SER A 187 -0.15 -13.71 13.55
C SER A 187 -0.15 -13.67 12.02
N ILE A 188 0.91 -13.14 11.41
CA ILE A 188 1.05 -13.10 9.94
C ILE A 188 2.16 -14.07 9.52
N ARG A 189 1.80 -15.11 8.76
CA ARG A 189 2.70 -16.07 8.13
C ARG A 189 3.06 -15.64 6.71
N GLY A 190 4.04 -16.31 6.09
CA GLY A 190 4.48 -16.01 4.72
C GLY A 190 5.33 -14.74 4.63
N ILE A 191 6.04 -14.39 5.71
CA ILE A 191 6.82 -13.15 5.84
C ILE A 191 7.85 -12.92 4.71
N HIS A 192 8.38 -14.00 4.13
CA HIS A 192 9.30 -13.95 2.99
C HIS A 192 8.70 -13.21 1.77
N HIS A 193 7.37 -13.16 1.64
CA HIS A 193 6.73 -12.34 0.61
C HIS A 193 6.88 -10.84 0.88
N ILE A 194 6.80 -10.42 2.14
CA ILE A 194 6.89 -9.02 2.60
C ILE A 194 8.33 -8.53 2.47
N ASP A 195 9.30 -9.36 2.88
CA ASP A 195 10.74 -9.04 2.85
C ASP A 195 11.26 -8.72 1.43
N ARG A 196 10.54 -9.15 0.39
CA ARG A 196 10.89 -8.85 -1.02
C ARG A 196 10.76 -7.38 -1.39
N GLY A 197 10.08 -6.56 -0.58
CA GLY A 197 9.84 -5.16 -0.92
C GLY A 197 9.59 -4.22 0.26
N TYR A 198 9.62 -4.70 1.49
CA TYR A 198 9.65 -3.85 2.68
C TYR A 198 10.83 -4.26 3.56
N GLU A 199 11.80 -3.36 3.68
CA GLU A 199 12.95 -3.57 4.55
C GLU A 199 12.58 -3.24 5.99
N LYS A 200 12.77 -4.20 6.92
CA LYS A 200 12.64 -4.03 8.38
C LYS A 200 11.32 -3.34 8.76
N VAL A 201 10.21 -3.80 8.18
CA VAL A 201 8.89 -3.19 8.33
C VAL A 201 8.44 -3.15 9.79
N GLU A 202 8.73 -4.21 10.54
CA GLU A 202 8.51 -4.33 11.98
C GLU A 202 9.29 -3.27 12.78
N GLU A 203 10.56 -3.02 12.44
CA GLU A 203 11.36 -2.01 13.14
C GLU A 203 10.83 -0.61 12.85
N LYS A 204 10.48 -0.32 11.59
CA LYS A 204 9.91 0.98 11.17
C LYS A 204 8.57 1.24 11.87
N LEU A 205 7.68 0.26 11.90
CA LEU A 205 6.37 0.38 12.52
C LEU A 205 6.44 0.44 14.05
N SER A 206 7.30 -0.35 14.70
CA SER A 206 7.51 -0.28 16.15
C SER A 206 8.04 1.08 16.60
N ARG A 207 8.89 1.72 15.78
CA ARG A 207 9.34 3.11 16.02
C ARG A 207 8.22 4.14 15.91
N LEU A 208 7.12 3.82 15.23
CA LEU A 208 5.90 4.63 15.18
C LEU A 208 4.90 4.28 16.30
N GLY A 209 5.24 3.35 17.20
CA GLY A 209 4.40 2.95 18.33
C GLY A 209 3.50 1.75 18.07
N ALA A 210 3.65 1.07 16.92
CA ALA A 210 2.94 -0.18 16.69
C ALA A 210 3.45 -1.29 17.63
N ASN A 211 2.54 -2.10 18.18
CA ASN A 211 2.91 -3.32 18.91
C ASN A 211 3.06 -4.47 17.91
N ILE A 212 4.23 -4.55 17.26
CA ILE A 212 4.56 -5.55 16.26
C ILE A 212 5.93 -6.17 16.58
N ILE A 213 6.01 -7.50 16.48
CA ILE A 213 7.24 -8.26 16.67
C ILE A 213 7.38 -9.28 15.55
N ARG A 214 8.62 -9.60 15.22
CA ARG A 214 8.98 -10.68 14.32
C ARG A 214 9.49 -11.85 15.15
N GLU A 215 8.84 -12.99 15.02
CA GLU A 215 9.19 -14.22 15.73
C GLU A 215 9.59 -15.29 14.72
N GLU A 216 10.57 -16.12 15.08
CA GLU A 216 10.88 -17.33 14.33
C GLU A 216 9.81 -18.38 14.65
N GLU A 217 9.39 -19.14 13.63
CA GLU A 217 8.47 -20.24 13.84
C GLU A 217 9.23 -21.33 14.62
N ALA A 218 8.83 -21.54 15.89
CA ALA A 218 9.45 -22.58 16.71
C ALA A 218 9.27 -23.93 16.00
N GLU A 219 10.37 -24.64 15.75
CA GLU A 219 10.32 -26.02 15.24
C GLU A 219 9.52 -26.85 16.24
N VAL A 220 8.33 -27.30 15.82
CA VAL A 220 7.54 -28.26 16.58
C VAL A 220 8.27 -29.60 16.48
N SER A 221 9.06 -29.91 17.51
CA SER A 221 9.72 -31.19 17.73
C SER A 221 8.71 -32.34 17.88
#